data_AF-A0A2W5X465-F1
#
_entry.id   AF-A0A2W5X465-F1
#
_cell.length_a   1.000
_cell.length_b   1.000
_cell.length_c   1.000
_cell.angle_alpha   90.00
_cell.angle_beta   90.00
_cell.angle_gamma   90.00
#
_symmetry.space_group_name_H-M   'P 1'
#
loop_
_entity.id
_entity.type
_entity.pdbx_description
1 polymer ?
#
loop_
_entity_poly.entity_id
_entity_poly.type
_entity_poly.pdbx_seq_one_letter_code
_entity_poly.pdbx_strand_id
1 'polypeptide(L)'
;MGLADLHAAQAATRVPRPRPTVPTGYEPHIRYDAGQAVEVSINLPKIEGDEQQWRDAIREHAGITVPEDRQVTLTQVRLWGRPEPDPETGASRMFHYARFTITDRPETASAETFTELAKVARAARTRKTKVKAGARTRVVVVADAQIHKQDHRGGWPQFLDRTEHLLAQLEDRMRAVPCEDALILDPGDLIEGFSNTKSQARMNTGSLPQQILDAQRFLTRWVERIADRVPGSTRVAAVPSNHSRWSEGKELLGTPGDDFGLAIHQGVAETFARMRRDDVTFIIPESTWDETLALQVRGAVIGLAHGHRAGTNANQVPAWWARQTHGGMPLAAATILVTGHWHHLKVEPTGQIDGRDRWWFQAPTLDNGSAWWANGGGAGDSQPGLLTFTVDDAGDWADFELIRDTRRPETGEAA
;
A
#
# COMPACT_ATOMS: atom_id res chain seq x y z
N MET A 1 51.16 -34.52 -22.06
CA MET A 1 50.49 -34.29 -20.76
C MET A 1 49.52 -33.14 -20.99
N GLY A 2 48.20 -33.36 -20.85
CA GLY A 2 47.14 -32.32 -20.91
C GLY A 2 46.46 -32.21 -22.29
N LEU A 3 45.26 -32.78 -22.42
CA LEU A 3 44.58 -33.16 -23.67
C LEU A 3 44.10 -31.98 -24.54
N ALA A 4 45.00 -31.41 -25.34
CA ALA A 4 44.75 -31.15 -26.74
C ALA A 4 45.34 -32.33 -27.51
N ASP A 5 44.48 -33.18 -28.10
CA ASP A 5 44.78 -34.07 -29.23
C ASP A 5 43.55 -34.94 -29.46
N LEU A 6 42.87 -34.78 -30.61
CA LEU A 6 42.81 -35.85 -31.61
C LEU A 6 42.04 -35.40 -32.86
N HIS A 7 42.65 -35.79 -33.97
CA HIS A 7 42.52 -35.33 -35.34
C HIS A 7 41.48 -36.15 -36.13
N ALA A 8 40.84 -35.46 -37.09
CA ALA A 8 40.69 -35.82 -38.50
C ALA A 8 39.94 -37.10 -38.97
N ALA A 9 39.03 -36.82 -39.93
CA ALA A 9 38.77 -37.53 -41.19
C ALA A 9 37.73 -38.69 -41.19
N GLN A 10 36.62 -38.53 -41.95
CA GLN A 10 36.50 -39.02 -43.34
C GLN A 10 35.06 -38.93 -43.90
N ALA A 11 34.99 -38.35 -45.11
CA ALA A 11 34.10 -38.54 -46.26
C ALA A 11 32.66 -39.11 -46.10
N ALA A 12 31.74 -38.34 -46.69
CA ALA A 12 30.33 -38.63 -46.92
C ALA A 12 30.08 -39.75 -47.96
N THR A 13 28.91 -40.38 -47.85
CA THR A 13 28.12 -40.82 -49.02
C THR A 13 26.64 -40.51 -48.75
N ARG A 14 26.05 -39.61 -49.55
CA ARG A 14 24.63 -39.23 -49.50
C ARG A 14 23.78 -40.22 -50.31
N VAL A 15 22.64 -40.61 -49.75
CA VAL A 15 21.47 -41.12 -50.51
C VAL A 15 20.30 -40.15 -50.26
N PRO A 16 19.60 -39.64 -51.28
CA PRO A 16 18.53 -38.65 -51.07
C PRO A 16 17.26 -39.33 -50.54
N ARG A 17 16.55 -38.66 -49.61
CA ARG A 17 15.18 -39.02 -49.21
C ARG A 17 14.14 -38.07 -49.84
N PRO A 18 12.94 -38.58 -50.17
CA PRO A 18 11.92 -37.83 -50.90
C PRO A 18 11.16 -36.87 -49.98
N ARG A 19 10.65 -35.76 -50.55
CA ARG A 19 9.80 -34.79 -49.84
C ARG A 19 8.40 -35.36 -49.59
N PRO A 20 7.80 -35.13 -48.40
CA PRO A 20 6.41 -35.47 -48.16
C PRO A 20 5.47 -34.39 -48.73
N THR A 21 4.38 -34.84 -49.34
CA THR A 21 3.27 -34.01 -49.82
C THR A 21 2.20 -33.83 -48.74
N VAL A 22 1.58 -32.64 -48.71
CA VAL A 22 0.58 -32.21 -47.72
C VAL A 22 -0.84 -32.48 -48.25
N PRO A 23 -1.82 -32.87 -47.41
CA PRO A 23 -3.18 -33.22 -47.89
C PRO A 23 -4.00 -32.02 -48.38
N THR A 24 -4.92 -32.29 -49.30
CA THR A 24 -5.77 -31.29 -49.96
C THR A 24 -6.86 -30.78 -49.01
N GLY A 25 -6.94 -29.44 -48.84
CA GLY A 25 -7.93 -28.75 -47.98
C GLY A 25 -7.34 -28.02 -46.76
N TYR A 26 -6.02 -27.98 -46.61
CA TYR A 26 -5.35 -27.23 -45.56
C TYR A 26 -5.29 -25.73 -45.88
N GLU A 27 -5.97 -24.90 -45.09
CA GLU A 27 -5.76 -23.45 -45.07
C GLU A 27 -5.19 -23.04 -43.70
N PRO A 28 -3.99 -22.44 -43.63
CA PRO A 28 -3.38 -22.01 -42.39
C PRO A 28 -3.95 -20.64 -41.99
N HIS A 29 -5.13 -20.62 -41.39
CA HIS A 29 -5.60 -19.42 -40.69
C HIS A 29 -6.21 -19.81 -39.34
N ILE A 30 -5.64 -19.26 -38.28
CA ILE A 30 -6.26 -19.25 -36.95
C ILE A 30 -7.12 -17.99 -36.86
N ARG A 31 -8.36 -18.14 -36.39
CA ARG A 31 -9.27 -17.03 -36.12
C ARG A 31 -9.05 -16.52 -34.70
N TYR A 32 -8.81 -15.22 -34.56
CA TYR A 32 -8.63 -14.55 -33.26
C TYR A 32 -9.88 -13.76 -32.91
N ASP A 33 -10.77 -14.34 -32.11
CA ASP A 33 -11.93 -13.62 -31.58
C ASP A 33 -11.52 -12.74 -30.38
N ALA A 34 -12.19 -11.60 -30.18
CA ALA A 34 -11.85 -10.66 -29.11
C ALA A 34 -12.15 -11.27 -27.73
N GLY A 35 -11.23 -11.14 -26.77
CA GLY A 35 -11.38 -11.68 -25.42
C GLY A 35 -11.19 -13.19 -25.26
N GLN A 36 -10.94 -13.94 -26.35
CA GLN A 36 -10.64 -15.37 -26.28
C GLN A 36 -9.15 -15.65 -26.43
N ALA A 37 -8.59 -16.41 -25.48
CA ALA A 37 -7.22 -16.87 -25.53
C ALA A 37 -7.07 -17.98 -26.59
N VAL A 38 -6.00 -17.90 -27.37
CA VAL A 38 -5.67 -18.90 -28.39
C VAL A 38 -4.38 -19.61 -27.98
N GLU A 39 -4.40 -20.94 -27.96
CA GLU A 39 -3.20 -21.75 -27.70
C GLU A 39 -2.52 -22.15 -29.01
N VAL A 40 -1.21 -21.96 -29.09
CA VAL A 40 -0.37 -22.44 -30.19
C VAL A 40 0.75 -23.31 -29.62
N SER A 41 0.99 -24.46 -30.23
CA SER A 41 2.02 -25.40 -29.80
C SER A 41 2.98 -25.70 -30.93
N ILE A 42 4.28 -25.57 -30.69
CA ILE A 42 5.34 -25.77 -31.67
C ILE A 42 6.52 -26.53 -31.06
N ASN A 43 7.28 -27.24 -31.90
CA ASN A 43 8.51 -27.91 -31.50
C ASN A 43 9.69 -27.02 -31.84
N LEU A 44 10.47 -26.64 -30.82
CA LEU A 44 11.63 -25.77 -30.97
C LEU A 44 12.92 -26.50 -30.62
N PRO A 45 14.00 -26.28 -31.39
CA PRO A 45 15.32 -26.80 -31.04
C PRO A 45 15.91 -26.13 -29.79
N LYS A 46 15.49 -24.89 -29.50
CA LYS A 46 15.89 -24.11 -28.30
C LYS A 46 14.72 -23.21 -27.89
N ILE A 47 14.54 -23.01 -26.58
CA ILE A 47 13.58 -22.03 -26.06
C ILE A 47 14.23 -20.64 -26.08
N GLU A 48 13.57 -19.69 -26.75
CA GLU A 48 14.02 -18.31 -26.87
C GLU A 48 13.56 -17.45 -25.68
N GLY A 49 14.18 -16.28 -25.49
CA GLY A 49 14.14 -15.55 -24.22
C GLY A 49 13.12 -14.40 -24.13
N ASP A 50 12.61 -13.91 -25.26
CA ASP A 50 11.70 -12.77 -25.30
C ASP A 50 10.49 -12.96 -26.24
N GLU A 51 9.48 -12.10 -26.09
CA GLU A 51 8.20 -12.21 -26.81
C GLU A 51 8.37 -12.11 -28.34
N GLN A 52 9.29 -11.27 -28.83
CA GLN A 52 9.48 -11.06 -30.26
C GLN A 52 10.06 -12.32 -30.90
N GLN A 53 11.04 -12.92 -30.23
CA GLN A 53 11.60 -14.22 -30.61
C GLN A 53 10.49 -15.30 -30.65
N TRP A 54 9.63 -15.37 -29.63
CA TRP A 54 8.50 -16.31 -29.63
C TRP A 54 7.52 -16.11 -30.80
N ARG A 55 7.25 -14.87 -31.21
CA ARG A 55 6.43 -14.57 -32.40
C ARG A 55 7.09 -15.08 -33.67
N ASP A 56 8.39 -14.85 -33.80
CA ASP A 56 9.16 -15.31 -34.95
C ASP A 56 9.19 -16.83 -35.02
N ALA A 57 9.35 -17.51 -33.90
CA ALA A 57 9.29 -18.97 -33.78
C ALA A 57 7.90 -19.54 -34.15
N ILE A 58 6.80 -18.90 -33.68
CA ILE A 58 5.42 -19.30 -34.06
C ILE A 58 5.19 -19.12 -35.56
N ARG A 59 5.67 -18.01 -36.13
CA ARG A 59 5.57 -17.73 -37.57
C ARG A 59 6.36 -18.75 -38.39
N GLU A 60 7.59 -19.05 -37.98
CA GLU A 60 8.47 -19.98 -38.69
C GLU A 60 7.98 -21.44 -38.62
N HIS A 61 7.56 -21.90 -37.44
CA HIS A 61 7.27 -23.33 -37.21
C HIS A 61 5.79 -23.70 -37.35
N ALA A 62 4.86 -22.77 -37.15
CA ALA A 62 3.43 -23.02 -37.33
C ALA A 62 2.81 -22.24 -38.49
N GLY A 63 3.56 -21.32 -39.14
CA GLY A 63 3.05 -20.51 -40.25
C GLY A 63 2.02 -19.47 -39.80
N ILE A 64 1.97 -19.15 -38.51
CA ILE A 64 0.97 -18.24 -37.93
C ILE A 64 1.61 -16.88 -37.66
N THR A 65 1.09 -15.84 -38.30
CA THR A 65 1.47 -14.46 -37.99
C THR A 65 0.60 -13.93 -36.87
N VAL A 66 1.19 -13.69 -35.69
CA VAL A 66 0.46 -13.15 -34.54
C VAL A 66 0.33 -11.63 -34.69
N PRO A 67 -0.90 -11.07 -34.66
CA PRO A 67 -1.13 -9.62 -34.71
C PRO A 67 -0.40 -8.83 -33.59
N GLU A 68 -0.05 -7.57 -33.85
CA GLU A 68 0.70 -6.71 -32.92
C GLU A 68 -0.10 -6.33 -31.65
N ASP A 69 -1.41 -6.23 -31.78
CA ASP A 69 -2.39 -5.93 -30.71
C ASP A 69 -2.62 -7.11 -29.75
N ARG A 70 -2.04 -8.28 -30.04
CA ARG A 70 -2.03 -9.43 -29.14
C ARG A 70 -0.71 -9.49 -28.35
N GLN A 71 -0.67 -10.25 -27.27
CA GLN A 71 0.54 -10.58 -26.50
C GLN A 71 0.78 -12.10 -26.57
N VAL A 72 2.03 -12.52 -26.75
CA VAL A 72 2.43 -13.93 -26.73
C VAL A 72 3.11 -14.26 -25.41
N THR A 73 2.62 -15.27 -24.69
CA THR A 73 3.25 -15.74 -23.45
C THR A 73 3.61 -17.21 -23.58
N LEU A 74 4.87 -17.55 -23.29
CA LEU A 74 5.27 -18.95 -23.13
C LEU A 74 4.67 -19.51 -21.84
N THR A 75 3.80 -20.50 -21.97
CA THR A 75 3.02 -21.04 -20.83
C THR A 75 3.46 -22.44 -20.41
N GLN A 76 4.05 -23.21 -21.33
CA GLN A 76 4.57 -24.53 -20.98
C GLN A 76 5.75 -24.90 -21.88
N VAL A 77 6.78 -25.49 -21.28
CA VAL A 77 7.87 -26.18 -21.99
C VAL A 77 7.90 -27.62 -21.54
N ARG A 78 7.89 -28.56 -22.48
CA ARG A 78 8.16 -29.99 -22.22
C ARG A 78 9.28 -30.45 -23.13
N LEU A 79 10.23 -31.19 -22.58
CA LEU A 79 11.18 -31.93 -23.40
C LEU A 79 10.44 -33.12 -24.02
N TRP A 80 10.39 -33.17 -25.35
CA TRP A 80 9.72 -34.24 -26.08
C TRP A 80 10.54 -34.67 -27.28
N GLY A 81 10.80 -35.97 -27.40
CA GLY A 81 11.42 -36.57 -28.58
C GLY A 81 12.40 -37.70 -28.26
N ARG A 82 12.49 -38.67 -29.18
CA ARG A 82 13.65 -39.55 -29.29
C ARG A 82 14.75 -38.73 -29.98
N PRO A 83 16.02 -38.82 -29.56
CA PRO A 83 17.08 -38.05 -30.17
C PRO A 83 17.14 -38.33 -31.67
N GLU A 84 16.88 -37.31 -32.48
CA GLU A 84 17.19 -37.35 -33.90
C GLU A 84 18.60 -36.78 -34.09
N PRO A 85 19.49 -37.51 -34.80
CA PRO A 85 20.82 -37.02 -35.05
C PRO A 85 20.74 -35.82 -36.00
N ASP A 86 21.36 -34.73 -35.57
CA ASP A 86 21.63 -33.57 -36.40
C ASP A 86 22.31 -34.00 -37.72
N PRO A 87 21.74 -33.70 -38.90
CA PRO A 87 22.28 -34.14 -40.19
C PRO A 87 23.69 -33.61 -40.50
N GLU A 88 24.13 -32.54 -39.83
CA GLU A 88 25.45 -31.91 -40.05
C GLU A 88 26.46 -32.25 -38.94
N THR A 89 26.02 -32.48 -37.70
CA THR A 89 26.93 -32.68 -36.55
C THR A 89 26.85 -34.08 -35.91
N GLY A 90 25.84 -34.88 -36.25
CA GLY A 90 25.62 -36.21 -35.65
C GLY A 90 25.20 -36.19 -34.17
N ALA A 91 25.08 -35.02 -33.55
CA ALA A 91 24.66 -34.88 -32.16
C ALA A 91 23.15 -35.12 -32.02
N SER A 92 22.76 -35.88 -30.99
CA SER A 92 21.36 -36.02 -30.55
C SER A 92 20.78 -34.65 -30.21
N ARG A 93 19.86 -34.11 -31.03
CA ARG A 93 19.09 -32.93 -30.65
C ARG A 93 17.78 -33.36 -29.99
N MET A 94 17.52 -32.81 -28.80
CA MET A 94 16.20 -32.91 -28.16
C MET A 94 15.35 -31.73 -28.62
N PHE A 95 14.08 -31.98 -28.91
CA PHE A 95 13.12 -30.91 -29.19
C PHE A 95 12.42 -30.50 -27.90
N HIS A 96 12.21 -29.19 -27.77
CA HIS A 96 11.39 -28.61 -26.73
C HIS A 96 10.00 -28.40 -27.33
N TYR A 97 9.01 -29.10 -26.82
CA TYR A 97 7.61 -28.77 -27.06
C TYR A 97 7.29 -27.51 -26.27
N ALA A 98 7.07 -26.40 -26.98
CA ALA A 98 6.71 -25.11 -26.41
C ALA A 98 5.24 -24.82 -26.69
N ARG A 99 4.48 -24.45 -25.65
CA ARG A 99 3.11 -23.97 -25.76
C ARG A 99 3.06 -22.49 -25.42
N PHE A 100 2.48 -21.73 -26.34
CA PHE A 100 2.25 -20.31 -26.21
C PHE A 100 0.77 -20.03 -26.07
N THR A 101 0.43 -19.09 -25.20
CA THR A 101 -0.92 -18.52 -25.13
C THR A 101 -0.87 -17.13 -25.72
N ILE A 102 -1.79 -16.85 -26.65
CA ILE A 102 -1.96 -15.56 -27.31
C ILE A 102 -3.22 -14.91 -26.75
N THR A 103 -3.08 -13.74 -26.13
CA THR A 103 -4.19 -12.97 -25.54
C THR A 103 -4.20 -11.55 -26.08
N ASP A 104 -5.27 -10.79 -25.79
CA ASP A 104 -5.25 -9.34 -26.02
C ASP A 104 -4.11 -8.69 -25.24
N ARG A 105 -3.37 -7.79 -25.88
CA ARG A 105 -2.35 -6.99 -25.20
C ARG A 105 -3.08 -6.07 -24.23
N PRO A 106 -2.75 -6.07 -22.92
CA PRO A 106 -3.37 -5.14 -21.99
C PRO A 106 -3.04 -3.71 -22.43
N GLU A 107 -4.04 -2.82 -22.49
CA GLU A 107 -3.79 -1.40 -22.73
C GLU A 107 -2.85 -0.88 -21.64
N THR A 108 -1.59 -0.63 -21.99
CA THR A 108 -0.71 0.16 -21.15
C THR A 108 -1.25 1.57 -21.15
N ALA A 109 -1.72 2.05 -19.99
CA ALA A 109 -2.14 3.43 -19.82
C ALA A 109 -1.01 4.35 -20.30
N SER A 110 -1.25 5.07 -21.39
CA SER A 110 -0.26 5.95 -21.98
C SER A 110 -0.05 7.17 -21.07
N ALA A 111 1.09 7.86 -21.22
CA ALA A 111 1.31 9.14 -20.57
C ALA A 111 0.20 10.16 -20.90
N GLU A 112 -0.45 10.02 -22.05
CA GLU A 112 -1.60 10.82 -22.47
C GLU A 112 -2.86 10.44 -21.68
N THR A 113 -3.15 9.15 -21.48
CA THR A 113 -4.25 8.70 -20.60
C THR A 113 -4.06 9.21 -19.18
N PHE A 114 -2.83 9.19 -18.67
CA PHE A 114 -2.51 9.75 -17.34
C PHE A 114 -2.71 11.27 -17.30
N THR A 115 -2.37 11.96 -18.39
CA THR A 115 -2.55 13.41 -18.54
C THR A 115 -4.03 13.78 -18.62
N GLU A 116 -4.84 13.02 -19.34
CA GLU A 116 -6.29 13.23 -19.45
C GLU A 116 -7.00 12.93 -18.13
N LEU A 117 -6.63 11.84 -17.43
CA LEU A 117 -7.12 11.57 -16.07
C LEU A 117 -6.74 12.71 -15.10
N ALA A 118 -5.51 13.23 -15.20
CA ALA A 118 -5.08 14.39 -14.39
C ALA A 118 -5.85 15.68 -14.75
N LYS A 119 -6.25 15.87 -16.01
CA LYS A 119 -7.09 17.00 -16.44
C LYS A 119 -8.52 16.87 -15.91
N VAL A 120 -9.12 15.69 -15.99
CA VAL A 120 -10.46 15.40 -15.43
C VAL A 120 -10.46 15.63 -13.92
N ALA A 121 -9.44 15.14 -13.20
CA ALA A 121 -9.28 15.39 -11.77
C ALA A 121 -9.14 16.88 -11.44
N ARG A 122 -8.42 17.65 -12.26
CA ARG A 122 -8.29 19.11 -12.09
C ARG A 122 -9.57 19.87 -12.40
N ALA A 123 -10.35 19.43 -13.39
CA ALA A 123 -11.61 20.06 -13.79
C ALA A 123 -12.73 19.82 -12.78
N ALA A 124 -12.71 18.69 -12.07
CA ALA A 124 -13.64 18.38 -10.99
C ALA A 124 -13.37 19.18 -9.69
N ARG A 125 -12.31 19.97 -9.66
CA ARG A 125 -11.86 20.66 -8.45
C ARG A 125 -12.74 21.87 -8.14
N THR A 126 -13.63 21.69 -7.17
CA THR A 126 -14.47 22.76 -6.63
C THR A 126 -13.61 23.92 -6.15
N ARG A 127 -13.93 25.15 -6.58
CA ARG A 127 -13.22 26.36 -6.16
C ARG A 127 -13.25 26.47 -4.62
N LYS A 128 -12.08 26.52 -3.96
CA LYS A 128 -11.98 26.70 -2.49
C LYS A 128 -12.88 27.86 -2.09
N THR A 129 -13.92 27.59 -1.31
CA THR A 129 -14.81 28.64 -0.81
C THR A 129 -14.02 29.44 0.20
N LYS A 130 -13.95 30.77 0.04
CA LYS A 130 -13.30 31.66 1.01
C LYS A 130 -14.15 31.70 2.28
N VAL A 131 -13.97 30.73 3.15
CA VAL A 131 -14.51 30.77 4.51
C VAL A 131 -13.64 31.72 5.33
N LYS A 132 -14.24 32.61 6.11
CA LYS A 132 -13.53 33.32 7.18
C LYS A 132 -13.15 32.28 8.24
N ALA A 133 -11.98 31.69 8.08
CA ALA A 133 -11.43 30.74 9.04
C ALA A 133 -11.04 31.46 10.34
N GLY A 134 -11.23 30.81 11.48
CA GLY A 134 -10.60 31.27 12.72
C GLY A 134 -9.10 30.98 12.69
N ALA A 135 -8.31 31.77 13.43
CA ALA A 135 -6.87 31.56 13.62
C ALA A 135 -6.62 30.32 14.52
N ARG A 136 -6.91 29.15 13.97
CA ARG A 136 -6.79 27.84 14.62
C ARG A 136 -6.45 26.76 13.60
N THR A 137 -5.75 25.73 14.05
CA THR A 137 -5.39 24.53 13.28
C THR A 137 -6.38 23.42 13.60
N ARG A 138 -6.93 22.74 12.59
CA ARG A 138 -7.66 21.48 12.78
C ARG A 138 -6.68 20.33 12.89
N VAL A 139 -6.68 19.60 14.00
CA VAL A 139 -5.93 18.34 14.15
C VAL A 139 -6.86 17.15 13.91
N VAL A 140 -6.42 16.20 13.08
CA VAL A 140 -7.14 14.97 12.74
C VAL A 140 -6.19 13.80 12.96
N VAL A 141 -6.60 12.80 13.75
CA VAL A 141 -5.74 11.66 14.09
C VAL A 141 -6.25 10.40 13.39
N VAL A 142 -5.52 9.94 12.36
CA VAL A 142 -5.80 8.75 11.56
C VAL A 142 -4.97 7.60 12.16
N ALA A 143 -5.42 7.07 13.30
CA ALA A 143 -4.69 6.08 14.07
C ALA A 143 -5.14 4.65 13.77
N ASP A 144 -4.16 3.73 13.70
CA ASP A 144 -4.38 2.29 13.69
C ASP A 144 -5.44 1.88 12.64
N ALA A 145 -5.29 2.36 11.41
CA ALA A 145 -6.21 2.06 10.32
C ALA A 145 -6.21 0.57 9.96
N GLN A 146 -5.05 -0.07 10.14
CA GLN A 146 -4.83 -1.50 9.92
C GLN A 146 -5.47 -1.98 8.62
N ILE A 147 -5.14 -1.31 7.52
CA ILE A 147 -5.74 -1.55 6.21
C ILE A 147 -5.62 -3.03 5.82
N HIS A 148 -6.75 -3.57 5.34
CA HIS A 148 -7.05 -4.99 5.09
C HIS A 148 -7.23 -5.92 6.30
N LYS A 149 -7.23 -5.43 7.53
CA LYS A 149 -7.61 -6.24 8.69
C LYS A 149 -9.05 -6.77 8.54
N GLN A 150 -9.21 -8.06 8.80
CA GLN A 150 -10.47 -8.76 8.95
C GLN A 150 -10.62 -9.22 10.40
N ASP A 151 -11.73 -8.82 11.01
CA ASP A 151 -12.11 -9.28 12.35
C ASP A 151 -13.65 -9.24 12.46
N HIS A 152 -14.19 -9.33 13.68
CA HIS A 152 -15.62 -9.45 13.96
C HIS A 152 -16.47 -8.26 13.48
N ARG A 153 -15.88 -7.10 13.18
CA ARG A 153 -16.57 -5.93 12.59
C ARG A 153 -16.55 -5.91 11.05
N GLY A 154 -16.01 -6.96 10.43
CA GLY A 154 -15.96 -7.12 8.98
C GLY A 154 -14.54 -7.08 8.42
N GLY A 155 -14.45 -6.91 7.09
CA GLY A 155 -13.20 -6.79 6.35
C GLY A 155 -13.12 -5.47 5.59
N TRP A 156 -12.49 -5.50 4.42
CA TRP A 156 -12.22 -4.31 3.61
C TRP A 156 -13.47 -3.49 3.23
N PRO A 157 -14.60 -4.06 2.78
CA PRO A 157 -15.78 -3.26 2.43
C PRO A 157 -16.37 -2.50 3.62
N GLN A 158 -16.44 -3.14 4.80
CA GLN A 158 -16.96 -2.51 6.03
C GLN A 158 -16.02 -1.41 6.53
N PHE A 159 -14.71 -1.62 6.41
CA PHE A 159 -13.72 -0.58 6.70
C PHE A 159 -13.90 0.64 5.81
N LEU A 160 -14.03 0.45 4.49
CA LEU A 160 -14.24 1.55 3.54
C LEU A 160 -15.52 2.33 3.83
N ASP A 161 -16.66 1.65 3.99
CA ASP A 161 -17.93 2.32 4.29
C ASP A 161 -17.85 3.12 5.59
N ARG A 162 -17.29 2.53 6.65
CA ARG A 162 -17.12 3.21 7.94
C ARG A 162 -16.23 4.44 7.82
N THR A 163 -15.07 4.30 7.20
CA THR A 163 -14.09 5.39 7.11
C THR A 163 -14.57 6.52 6.21
N GLU A 164 -15.27 6.23 5.12
CA GLU A 164 -15.94 7.26 4.32
C GLU A 164 -17.03 8.00 5.10
N HIS A 165 -17.80 7.28 5.92
CA HIS A 165 -18.77 7.90 6.80
C HIS A 165 -18.12 8.81 7.86
N LEU A 166 -17.04 8.35 8.49
CA LEU A 166 -16.26 9.17 9.45
C LEU A 166 -15.65 10.41 8.77
N LEU A 167 -15.13 10.28 7.54
CA LEU A 167 -14.61 11.40 6.77
C LEU A 167 -15.71 12.41 6.45
N ALA A 168 -16.90 11.96 6.05
CA ALA A 168 -18.03 12.85 5.81
C ALA A 168 -18.44 13.64 7.07
N GLN A 169 -18.51 12.96 8.22
CA GLN A 169 -18.78 13.61 9.51
C GLN A 169 -17.66 14.59 9.90
N LEU A 170 -16.40 14.24 9.68
CA LEU A 170 -15.27 15.16 9.90
C LEU A 170 -15.44 16.43 9.09
N GLU A 171 -15.80 16.31 7.81
CA GLU A 171 -16.01 17.48 6.96
C GLU A 171 -17.18 18.36 7.46
N ASP A 172 -18.23 17.78 8.05
CA ASP A 172 -19.28 18.53 8.73
C ASP A 172 -18.72 19.32 9.92
N ARG A 173 -17.85 18.71 10.73
CA ARG A 173 -17.18 19.40 11.86
C ARG A 173 -16.24 20.50 11.40
N MET A 174 -15.51 20.29 10.31
CA MET A 174 -14.65 21.32 9.71
C MET A 174 -15.47 22.48 9.11
N ARG A 175 -16.69 22.22 8.63
CA ARG A 175 -17.63 23.28 8.20
C ARG A 175 -18.19 24.06 9.38
N ALA A 176 -18.61 23.36 10.43
CA ALA A 176 -19.19 23.95 11.63
C ALA A 176 -18.17 24.80 12.40
N VAL A 177 -16.91 24.35 12.43
CA VAL A 177 -15.80 25.03 13.09
C VAL A 177 -14.65 25.20 12.08
N PRO A 178 -14.67 26.30 11.28
CA PRO A 178 -13.66 26.57 10.27
C PRO A 178 -12.29 26.89 10.87
N CYS A 179 -11.27 26.22 10.35
CA CYS A 179 -9.85 26.37 10.71
C CYS A 179 -9.07 26.94 9.53
N GLU A 180 -7.97 27.64 9.81
CA GLU A 180 -7.11 28.24 8.78
C GLU A 180 -6.27 27.19 8.07
N ASP A 181 -5.77 26.22 8.82
CA ASP A 181 -4.92 25.13 8.35
C ASP A 181 -5.29 23.81 9.06
N ALA A 182 -4.72 22.71 8.59
CA ALA A 182 -4.93 21.38 9.17
C ALA A 182 -3.62 20.64 9.42
N LEU A 183 -3.65 19.76 10.42
CA LEU A 183 -2.62 18.79 10.74
C LEU A 183 -3.24 17.40 10.84
N ILE A 184 -2.82 16.51 9.95
CA ILE A 184 -3.19 15.10 9.97
C ILE A 184 -2.06 14.36 10.69
N LEU A 185 -2.40 13.62 11.74
CA LEU A 185 -1.47 12.80 12.52
C LEU A 185 -1.78 11.32 12.25
N ASP A 186 -0.78 10.59 11.79
CA ASP A 186 -0.78 9.14 11.69
C ASP A 186 0.20 8.59 12.75
N PRO A 187 -0.28 8.19 13.94
CA PRO A 187 0.58 7.58 14.94
C PRO A 187 1.05 6.17 14.54
N GLY A 188 0.67 5.65 13.36
CA GLY A 188 1.13 4.39 12.83
C GLY A 188 0.07 3.28 12.80
N ASP A 189 0.52 2.06 12.49
CA ASP A 189 -0.31 0.89 12.18
C ASP A 189 -1.30 1.17 11.04
N LEU A 190 -0.82 1.88 9.99
CA LEU A 190 -1.60 2.21 8.80
C LEU A 190 -2.04 0.94 8.03
N ILE A 191 -1.17 -0.07 7.95
CA ILE A 191 -1.49 -1.39 7.39
C ILE A 191 -1.49 -2.44 8.50
N GLU A 192 -2.26 -3.52 8.33
CA GLU A 192 -2.24 -4.66 9.25
C GLU A 192 -0.92 -5.44 9.16
N GLY A 193 -0.36 -5.55 7.95
CA GLY A 193 0.90 -6.24 7.72
C GLY A 193 0.85 -7.74 8.05
N PHE A 194 1.98 -8.42 7.89
CA PHE A 194 2.13 -9.85 8.19
C PHE A 194 3.22 -10.15 9.23
N SER A 195 3.95 -9.11 9.65
CA SER A 195 5.21 -9.24 10.36
C SER A 195 5.10 -9.11 11.88
N ASN A 196 3.94 -8.73 12.42
CA ASN A 196 3.80 -8.46 13.86
C ASN A 196 3.74 -9.73 14.72
N THR A 197 2.63 -10.47 14.68
CA THR A 197 2.47 -11.71 15.47
C THR A 197 2.04 -12.87 14.58
N LYS A 198 2.76 -14.01 14.66
CA LYS A 198 2.47 -15.22 13.85
C LYS A 198 1.03 -15.72 13.98
N SER A 199 0.37 -15.50 15.13
CA SER A 199 -1.03 -15.88 15.35
C SER A 199 -2.05 -15.00 14.62
N GLN A 200 -1.65 -13.83 14.12
CA GLN A 200 -2.51 -12.87 13.43
C GLN A 200 -2.36 -12.91 11.90
N ALA A 201 -1.47 -13.77 11.37
CA ALA A 201 -1.21 -13.85 9.93
C ALA A 201 -2.45 -14.16 9.05
N ARG A 202 -3.54 -14.68 9.66
CA ARG A 202 -4.80 -15.02 8.98
C ARG A 202 -5.87 -13.92 9.05
N MET A 203 -5.56 -12.77 9.65
CA MET A 203 -6.50 -11.65 9.81
C MET A 203 -6.42 -10.65 8.66
N ASN A 204 -5.71 -10.97 7.57
CA ASN A 204 -5.56 -10.08 6.41
C ASN A 204 -6.42 -10.54 5.24
N THR A 205 -7.21 -9.63 4.67
CA THR A 205 -7.96 -9.86 3.42
C THR A 205 -7.13 -9.66 2.15
N GLY A 206 -6.06 -8.87 2.22
CA GLY A 206 -5.21 -8.50 1.08
C GLY A 206 -3.75 -8.90 1.31
N SER A 207 -3.02 -9.16 0.22
CA SER A 207 -1.57 -9.36 0.24
C SER A 207 -0.85 -8.07 0.63
N LEU A 208 0.41 -8.16 1.09
CA LEU A 208 1.18 -6.97 1.50
C LEU A 208 1.28 -5.91 0.37
N PRO A 209 1.55 -6.25 -0.90
CA PRO A 209 1.50 -5.27 -1.98
C PRO A 209 0.13 -4.60 -2.15
N GLN A 210 -0.96 -5.37 -1.98
CA GLN A 210 -2.32 -4.82 -2.06
C GLN A 210 -2.57 -3.82 -0.92
N GLN A 211 -2.12 -4.16 0.30
CA GLN A 211 -2.22 -3.27 1.47
C GLN A 211 -1.52 -1.94 1.23
N ILE A 212 -0.30 -1.98 0.68
CA ILE A 212 0.47 -0.77 0.38
C ILE A 212 -0.27 0.11 -0.64
N LEU A 213 -0.75 -0.48 -1.74
CA LEU A 213 -1.44 0.27 -2.79
C LEU A 213 -2.77 0.86 -2.31
N ASP A 214 -3.56 0.10 -1.56
CA ASP A 214 -4.85 0.58 -1.04
C ASP A 214 -4.67 1.58 0.10
N ALA A 215 -3.61 1.46 0.90
CA ALA A 215 -3.24 2.47 1.90
C ALA A 215 -2.82 3.79 1.26
N GLN A 216 -2.04 3.75 0.17
CA GLN A 216 -1.72 4.96 -0.60
C GLN A 216 -2.98 5.65 -1.12
N ARG A 217 -3.94 4.88 -1.67
CA ARG A 217 -5.22 5.41 -2.17
C ARG A 217 -6.07 6.01 -1.05
N PHE A 218 -6.20 5.28 0.06
CA PHE A 218 -6.92 5.71 1.26
C PHE A 218 -6.36 7.04 1.78
N LEU A 219 -5.06 7.09 2.03
CA LEU A 219 -4.40 8.27 2.59
C LEU A 219 -4.46 9.45 1.60
N THR A 220 -4.23 9.21 0.31
CA THR A 220 -4.35 10.26 -0.73
C THR A 220 -5.73 10.91 -0.70
N ARG A 221 -6.78 10.10 -0.66
CA ARG A 221 -8.17 10.57 -0.61
C ARG A 221 -8.44 11.38 0.65
N TRP A 222 -8.02 10.89 1.83
CA TRP A 222 -8.23 11.59 3.10
C TRP A 222 -7.50 12.93 3.15
N VAL A 223 -6.23 12.95 2.75
CA VAL A 223 -5.41 14.18 2.74
C VAL A 223 -6.00 15.20 1.77
N GLU A 224 -6.40 14.80 0.56
CA GLU A 224 -7.01 15.69 -0.42
C GLU A 224 -8.31 16.31 0.12
N ARG A 225 -9.19 15.46 0.67
CA ARG A 225 -10.48 15.88 1.20
C ARG A 225 -10.33 16.85 2.37
N ILE A 226 -9.41 16.61 3.29
CA ILE A 226 -9.14 17.50 4.43
C ILE A 226 -8.49 18.81 3.94
N ALA A 227 -7.51 18.75 3.04
CA ALA A 227 -6.81 19.92 2.53
C ALA A 227 -7.72 20.86 1.72
N ASP A 228 -8.77 20.33 1.10
CA ASP A 228 -9.78 21.12 0.39
C ASP A 228 -10.77 21.82 1.33
N ARG A 229 -10.78 21.48 2.63
CA ARG A 229 -11.62 22.13 3.66
C ARG A 229 -10.96 23.30 4.36
N VAL A 230 -9.67 23.52 4.17
CA VAL A 230 -8.93 24.64 4.77
C VAL A 230 -8.40 25.61 3.70
N PRO A 231 -8.40 26.92 3.98
CA PRO A 231 -7.86 27.91 3.04
C PRO A 231 -6.33 27.91 2.99
N GLY A 232 -5.67 27.58 4.10
CA GLY A 232 -4.21 27.51 4.25
C GLY A 232 -3.64 26.16 3.83
N SER A 233 -2.60 25.73 4.53
CA SER A 233 -1.89 24.48 4.26
C SER A 233 -2.42 23.30 5.09
N THR A 234 -2.07 22.09 4.67
CA THR A 234 -2.29 20.85 5.42
C THR A 234 -0.96 20.13 5.61
N ARG A 235 -0.60 19.88 6.85
CA ARG A 235 0.58 19.08 7.20
C ARG A 235 0.13 17.66 7.54
N VAL A 236 0.90 16.66 7.11
CA VAL A 236 0.68 15.25 7.45
C VAL A 236 1.91 14.77 8.18
N ALA A 237 1.74 14.23 9.39
CA ALA A 237 2.84 13.72 10.20
C ALA A 237 2.65 12.25 10.53
N ALA A 238 3.70 11.45 10.36
CA ALA A 238 3.63 10.00 10.60
C ALA A 238 4.84 9.49 11.36
N VAL A 239 4.67 8.41 12.13
CA VAL A 239 5.75 7.71 12.86
C VAL A 239 5.70 6.19 12.62
N PRO A 240 6.83 5.47 12.78
CA PRO A 240 6.88 4.01 12.67
C PRO A 240 5.99 3.29 13.69
N SER A 241 5.66 2.03 13.40
CA SER A 241 4.69 1.24 14.18
C SER A 241 4.97 -0.26 14.17
N ASN A 242 4.31 -1.04 15.05
CA ASN A 242 4.60 -2.47 15.15
C ASN A 242 3.98 -3.34 14.05
N HIS A 243 2.87 -2.94 13.44
CA HIS A 243 2.30 -3.65 12.29
C HIS A 243 2.98 -3.29 10.96
N SER A 244 3.44 -2.05 10.83
CA SER A 244 4.03 -1.58 9.56
C SER A 244 5.55 -1.69 9.48
N ARG A 245 6.26 -1.94 10.59
CA ARG A 245 7.72 -2.13 10.58
C ARG A 245 8.15 -3.33 9.73
N TRP A 246 9.34 -3.23 9.13
CA TRP A 246 9.99 -4.35 8.48
C TRP A 246 10.63 -5.28 9.51
N SER A 247 9.90 -6.34 9.88
CA SER A 247 10.32 -7.31 10.90
C SER A 247 10.01 -8.76 10.52
N GLU A 248 10.66 -9.69 11.21
CA GLU A 248 10.24 -11.09 11.31
C GLU A 248 9.79 -11.37 12.76
N GLY A 249 8.49 -11.24 13.00
CA GLY A 249 7.93 -11.29 14.36
C GLY A 249 8.41 -10.11 15.21
N LYS A 250 9.12 -10.41 16.29
CA LYS A 250 9.65 -9.37 17.21
C LYS A 250 10.99 -8.77 16.75
N GLU A 251 11.70 -9.44 15.84
CA GLU A 251 13.03 -9.05 15.39
C GLU A 251 12.94 -8.07 14.21
N LEU A 252 13.58 -6.91 14.33
CA LEU A 252 13.70 -5.95 13.23
C LEU A 252 14.65 -6.49 12.16
N LEU A 253 14.26 -6.35 10.89
CA LEU A 253 15.11 -6.69 9.75
C LEU A 253 15.89 -5.47 9.21
N GLY A 254 15.57 -4.28 9.71
CA GLY A 254 16.24 -3.02 9.40
C GLY A 254 16.29 -2.08 10.61
N THR A 255 16.36 -0.78 10.32
CA THR A 255 16.23 0.31 11.31
C THR A 255 14.77 0.50 11.73
N PRO A 256 14.49 1.15 12.87
CA PRO A 256 13.12 1.45 13.29
C PRO A 256 12.28 2.22 12.25
N GLY A 257 12.93 3.06 11.44
CA GLY A 257 12.31 3.83 10.37
C GLY A 257 12.10 3.05 9.07
N ASP A 258 12.60 1.82 8.95
CA ASP A 258 12.28 0.91 7.85
C ASP A 258 10.87 0.34 8.07
N ASP A 259 9.88 1.17 7.78
CA ASP A 259 8.46 0.95 8.04
C ASP A 259 7.64 1.19 6.76
N PHE A 260 6.80 0.20 6.40
CA PHE A 260 5.96 0.25 5.21
C PHE A 260 4.94 1.39 5.25
N GLY A 261 4.46 1.77 6.44
CA GLY A 261 3.60 2.93 6.66
C GLY A 261 4.33 4.22 6.28
N LEU A 262 5.56 4.41 6.75
CA LEU A 262 6.38 5.56 6.35
C LEU A 262 6.65 5.58 4.83
N ALA A 263 6.94 4.42 4.23
CA ALA A 263 7.10 4.31 2.77
C ALA A 263 5.81 4.67 1.99
N ILE A 264 4.64 4.31 2.52
CA ILE A 264 3.33 4.73 1.99
C ILE A 264 3.21 6.25 2.04
N HIS A 265 3.50 6.89 3.18
CA HIS A 265 3.48 8.35 3.32
C HIS A 265 4.41 9.05 2.31
N GLN A 266 5.61 8.54 2.09
CA GLN A 266 6.54 9.06 1.07
C GLN A 266 5.97 8.94 -0.34
N GLY A 267 5.39 7.80 -0.70
CA GLY A 267 4.74 7.62 -2.02
C GLY A 267 3.52 8.55 -2.21
N VAL A 268 2.76 8.81 -1.16
CA VAL A 268 1.67 9.80 -1.20
C VAL A 268 2.24 11.21 -1.34
N ALA A 269 3.32 11.56 -0.63
CA ALA A 269 3.97 12.86 -0.78
C ALA A 269 4.41 13.12 -2.23
N GLU A 270 5.03 12.13 -2.90
CA GLU A 270 5.36 12.21 -4.32
C GLU A 270 4.12 12.41 -5.21
N THR A 271 3.00 11.76 -4.87
CA THR A 271 1.73 11.91 -5.57
C THR A 271 1.23 13.36 -5.48
N PHE A 272 1.23 13.96 -4.28
CA PHE A 272 0.84 15.37 -4.09
C PHE A 272 1.78 16.34 -4.80
N ALA A 273 3.10 16.06 -4.83
CA ALA A 273 4.06 16.85 -5.58
C ALA A 273 3.76 16.82 -7.10
N ARG A 274 3.46 15.64 -7.67
CA ARG A 274 3.06 15.49 -9.09
C ARG A 274 1.74 16.19 -9.39
N MET A 275 0.82 16.21 -8.43
CA MET A 275 -0.44 16.96 -8.53
C MET A 275 -0.24 18.48 -8.42
N ARG A 276 0.95 18.94 -8.01
CA ARG A 276 1.28 20.36 -7.72
C ARG A 276 0.39 20.92 -6.60
N ARG A 277 0.28 20.15 -5.51
CA ARG A 277 -0.41 20.54 -4.27
C ARG A 277 0.61 21.07 -3.25
N ASP A 278 1.15 22.25 -3.53
CA ASP A 278 2.13 22.92 -2.65
C ASP A 278 1.53 23.32 -1.28
N ASP A 279 0.20 23.26 -1.15
CA ASP A 279 -0.53 23.44 0.10
C ASP A 279 -0.50 22.20 1.01
N VAL A 280 0.10 21.08 0.60
CA VAL A 280 0.20 19.86 1.40
C VAL A 280 1.66 19.47 1.62
N THR A 281 2.05 19.21 2.87
CA THR A 281 3.40 18.77 3.22
C THR A 281 3.39 17.55 4.13
N PHE A 282 4.36 16.65 3.92
CA PHE A 282 4.51 15.42 4.69
C PHE A 282 5.75 15.51 5.59
N ILE A 283 5.62 15.01 6.81
CA ILE A 283 6.63 15.10 7.87
C ILE A 283 6.78 13.73 8.51
N ILE A 284 7.97 13.17 8.45
CA ILE A 284 8.35 11.90 9.07
C ILE A 284 9.61 12.12 9.90
N PRO A 285 10.01 11.20 10.81
CA PRO A 285 11.27 11.34 11.55
C PRO A 285 12.45 11.54 10.60
N GLU A 286 13.31 12.51 10.92
CA GLU A 286 14.49 12.83 10.11
C GLU A 286 15.50 11.66 10.13
N SER A 287 15.71 11.10 11.32
CA SER A 287 16.54 9.91 11.50
C SER A 287 15.70 8.65 11.30
N THR A 288 16.24 7.69 10.56
CA THR A 288 15.66 6.34 10.48
C THR A 288 15.75 5.56 11.81
N TRP A 289 16.38 6.12 12.84
CA TRP A 289 16.43 5.55 14.18
C TRP A 289 15.38 6.14 15.14
N ASP A 290 14.69 7.20 14.73
CA ASP A 290 13.69 7.85 15.56
C ASP A 290 12.30 7.27 15.32
N GLU A 291 11.59 6.93 16.40
CA GLU A 291 10.22 6.40 16.38
C GLU A 291 9.18 7.42 16.87
N THR A 292 9.60 8.67 17.03
CA THR A 292 8.78 9.75 17.58
C THR A 292 9.05 11.05 16.86
N LEU A 293 8.04 11.92 16.81
CA LEU A 293 8.13 13.27 16.25
C LEU A 293 7.62 14.30 17.25
N ALA A 294 8.09 15.53 17.13
CA ALA A 294 7.46 16.69 17.76
C ALA A 294 7.41 17.86 16.78
N LEU A 295 6.27 18.53 16.73
CA LEU A 295 5.98 19.56 15.73
C LEU A 295 5.44 20.80 16.42
N GLN A 296 5.97 21.97 16.02
CA GLN A 296 5.36 23.24 16.38
C GLN A 296 4.01 23.38 15.67
N VAL A 297 2.96 23.65 16.44
CA VAL A 297 1.60 23.87 15.96
C VAL A 297 1.04 25.07 16.70
N ARG A 298 1.13 26.23 16.05
CA ARG A 298 0.72 27.51 16.65
C ARG A 298 1.43 27.74 17.99
N GLY A 299 0.70 27.93 19.10
CA GLY A 299 1.28 28.08 20.43
C GLY A 299 1.64 26.77 21.15
N ALA A 300 1.39 25.60 20.54
CA ALA A 300 1.63 24.28 21.13
C ALA A 300 2.75 23.52 20.42
N VAL A 301 3.32 22.53 21.10
CA VAL A 301 4.17 21.50 20.49
C VAL A 301 3.42 20.16 20.59
N ILE A 302 3.09 19.59 19.43
CA ILE A 302 2.43 18.29 19.37
C ILE A 302 3.49 17.20 19.16
N GLY A 303 3.64 16.34 20.15
CA GLY A 303 4.39 15.10 20.08
C GLY A 303 3.55 13.98 19.47
N LEU A 304 4.18 13.12 18.68
CA LEU A 304 3.58 11.97 18.03
C LEU A 304 4.43 10.73 18.27
N ALA A 305 3.78 9.64 18.69
CA ALA A 305 4.41 8.33 18.86
C ALA A 305 3.38 7.22 18.64
N HIS A 306 3.81 6.03 18.24
CA HIS A 306 2.86 4.92 18.11
C HIS A 306 2.32 4.44 19.45
N GLY A 307 3.19 4.23 20.44
CA GLY A 307 2.80 3.84 21.81
C GLY A 307 3.29 2.45 22.24
N HIS A 308 3.65 1.58 21.28
CA HIS A 308 4.18 0.24 21.56
C HIS A 308 5.49 0.23 22.38
N ARG A 309 6.23 1.35 22.39
CA ARG A 309 7.45 1.53 23.21
C ARG A 309 7.17 1.92 24.66
N ALA A 310 5.94 2.29 25.00
CA ALA A 310 5.61 2.76 26.34
C ALA A 310 5.52 1.63 27.37
N GLY A 311 5.19 0.42 26.92
CA GLY A 311 5.09 -0.76 27.78
C GLY A 311 4.04 -1.74 27.27
N THR A 312 3.42 -2.46 28.21
CA THR A 312 2.41 -3.50 27.94
C THR A 312 0.98 -3.02 28.11
N ASN A 313 0.77 -1.79 28.57
CA ASN A 313 -0.54 -1.15 28.63
C ASN A 313 -0.44 0.38 28.54
N ALA A 314 -1.56 1.01 28.15
CA ALA A 314 -1.67 2.45 27.96
C ALA A 314 -1.29 3.25 29.22
N ASN A 315 -1.58 2.77 30.44
CA ASN A 315 -1.30 3.53 31.67
C ASN A 315 0.21 3.75 31.92
N GLN A 316 1.09 3.12 31.15
CA GLN A 316 2.54 3.33 31.23
C GLN A 316 3.04 4.48 30.34
N VAL A 317 2.20 5.02 29.44
CA VAL A 317 2.57 6.12 28.55
C VAL A 317 3.03 7.38 29.30
N PRO A 318 2.35 7.87 30.37
CA PRO A 318 2.82 9.04 31.11
C PRO A 318 4.24 8.86 31.67
N ALA A 319 4.51 7.71 32.28
CA ALA A 319 5.82 7.40 32.83
C ALA A 319 6.89 7.25 31.74
N TRP A 320 6.54 6.68 30.59
CA TRP A 320 7.42 6.61 29.43
C TRP A 320 7.73 7.99 28.86
N TRP A 321 6.73 8.85 28.69
CA TRP A 321 6.92 10.19 28.18
C TRP A 321 7.75 11.07 29.12
N ALA A 322 7.60 10.90 30.44
CA ALA A 322 8.47 11.55 31.42
C ALA A 322 9.95 11.15 31.22
N ARG A 323 10.23 9.87 30.93
CA ARG A 323 11.60 9.40 30.60
C ARG A 323 12.10 9.94 29.27
N GLN A 324 11.24 10.00 28.24
CA GLN A 324 11.57 10.62 26.95
C GLN A 324 11.95 12.10 27.14
N THR A 325 11.20 12.80 27.99
CA THR A 325 11.47 14.20 28.34
C THR A 325 12.80 14.36 29.07
N HIS A 326 13.05 13.53 30.08
CA HIS A 326 14.33 13.56 30.81
C HIS A 326 15.53 13.22 29.91
N GLY A 327 15.34 12.32 28.94
CA GLY A 327 16.36 11.94 27.97
C GLY A 327 16.63 12.99 26.88
N GLY A 328 15.88 14.09 26.84
CA GLY A 328 16.01 15.11 25.78
C GLY A 328 15.59 14.61 24.39
N MET A 329 14.73 13.60 24.34
CA MET A 329 14.22 13.02 23.11
C MET A 329 13.26 14.00 22.40
N PRO A 330 12.87 13.78 21.13
CA PRO A 330 12.00 14.71 20.38
C PRO A 330 10.73 15.13 21.14
N LEU A 331 10.14 14.22 21.92
CA LEU A 331 8.93 14.48 22.72
C LEU A 331 9.14 15.38 23.94
N ALA A 332 10.37 15.78 24.26
CA ALA A 332 10.68 16.53 25.46
C ALA A 332 10.00 17.90 25.51
N ALA A 333 9.81 18.57 24.37
CA ALA A 333 9.16 19.87 24.29
C ALA A 333 7.63 19.80 24.13
N ALA A 334 7.06 18.61 23.96
CA ALA A 334 5.64 18.47 23.67
C ALA A 334 4.76 18.95 24.83
N THR A 335 3.74 19.75 24.50
CA THR A 335 2.65 20.14 25.41
C THR A 335 1.44 19.23 25.22
N ILE A 336 1.30 18.63 24.03
CA ILE A 336 0.29 17.62 23.71
C ILE A 336 1.02 16.40 23.13
N LEU A 337 0.86 15.23 23.71
CA LEU A 337 1.33 13.96 23.16
C LEU A 337 0.14 13.20 22.56
N VAL A 338 0.25 12.80 21.30
CA VAL A 338 -0.72 11.95 20.61
C VAL A 338 -0.13 10.55 20.40
N THR A 339 -0.87 9.50 20.78
CA THR A 339 -0.48 8.09 20.58
C THR A 339 -1.57 7.23 19.93
N GLY A 340 -1.16 6.14 19.27
CA GLY A 340 -2.02 5.06 18.75
C GLY A 340 -1.83 3.76 19.55
N HIS A 341 -1.88 2.60 18.91
CA HIS A 341 -1.54 1.27 19.46
C HIS A 341 -2.56 0.64 20.41
N TRP A 342 -3.18 1.41 21.32
CA TRP A 342 -4.02 0.83 22.38
C TRP A 342 -5.52 0.74 22.02
N HIS A 343 -5.92 1.17 20.82
CA HIS A 343 -7.27 1.00 20.24
C HIS A 343 -8.45 1.52 21.10
N HIS A 344 -8.22 2.46 22.01
CA HIS A 344 -9.28 3.11 22.80
C HIS A 344 -8.94 4.58 23.04
N LEU A 345 -9.95 5.43 23.25
CA LEU A 345 -9.69 6.82 23.61
C LEU A 345 -9.22 6.93 25.07
N LYS A 346 -8.15 7.67 25.32
CA LYS A 346 -7.78 8.17 26.66
C LYS A 346 -7.28 9.60 26.59
N VAL A 347 -7.69 10.42 27.56
CA VAL A 347 -7.30 11.82 27.69
C VAL A 347 -6.86 12.04 29.13
N GLU A 348 -5.61 12.43 29.33
CA GLU A 348 -5.01 12.55 30.66
C GLU A 348 -4.02 13.72 30.72
N PRO A 349 -4.11 14.62 31.71
CA PRO A 349 -3.02 15.53 32.01
C PRO A 349 -1.91 14.76 32.75
N THR A 350 -0.67 14.85 32.27
CA THR A 350 0.44 13.98 32.73
C THR A 350 1.62 14.72 33.33
N GLY A 351 1.51 16.03 33.51
CA GLY A 351 2.58 16.89 34.05
C GLY A 351 2.39 18.34 33.62
N GLN A 352 3.41 19.18 33.81
CA GLN A 352 3.39 20.58 33.37
C GLN A 352 4.72 21.01 32.75
N ILE A 353 4.66 21.98 31.85
CA ILE A 353 5.81 22.75 31.34
C ILE A 353 5.39 24.22 31.25
N ASP A 354 6.24 25.13 31.75
CA ASP A 354 6.00 26.58 31.74
C ASP A 354 4.63 27.01 32.31
N GLY A 355 4.20 26.33 33.39
CA GLY A 355 2.93 26.61 34.07
C GLY A 355 1.68 26.13 33.32
N ARG A 356 1.85 25.31 32.26
CA ARG A 356 0.75 24.72 31.47
C ARG A 356 0.76 23.21 31.60
N ASP A 357 -0.43 22.61 31.62
CA ASP A 357 -0.60 21.16 31.61
C ASP A 357 -0.05 20.56 30.32
N ARG A 358 0.63 19.43 30.49
CA ARG A 358 0.93 18.50 29.41
C ARG A 358 -0.21 17.52 29.28
N TRP A 359 -0.75 17.42 28.07
CA TRP A 359 -1.87 16.54 27.78
C TRP A 359 -1.41 15.33 26.99
N TRP A 360 -1.87 14.16 27.37
CA TRP A 360 -1.74 12.94 26.58
C TRP A 360 -3.10 12.54 26.02
N PHE A 361 -3.16 12.42 24.69
CA PHE A 361 -4.29 11.93 23.92
C PHE A 361 -3.93 10.59 23.28
N GLN A 362 -4.50 9.52 23.81
CA GLN A 362 -4.51 8.22 23.15
C GLN A 362 -5.67 8.19 22.17
N ALA A 363 -5.36 8.02 20.88
CA ALA A 363 -6.35 7.90 19.83
C ALA A 363 -7.03 6.52 19.84
N PRO A 364 -8.33 6.45 19.50
CA PRO A 364 -8.98 5.19 19.15
C PRO A 364 -8.43 4.65 17.82
N THR A 365 -8.79 3.41 17.50
CA THR A 365 -8.50 2.80 16.19
C THR A 365 -9.59 3.11 15.16
N LEU A 366 -9.23 3.04 13.86
CA LEU A 366 -10.18 3.01 12.74
C LEU A 366 -10.50 1.58 12.25
N ASP A 367 -9.82 0.56 12.78
CA ASP A 367 -9.84 -0.81 12.28
C ASP A 367 -11.17 -1.56 12.50
N ASN A 368 -11.15 -2.87 12.22
CA ASN A 368 -12.27 -3.78 12.40
C ASN A 368 -12.32 -4.45 13.79
N GLY A 369 -11.63 -3.89 14.79
CA GLY A 369 -11.50 -4.43 16.14
C GLY A 369 -10.48 -5.56 16.25
N SER A 370 -10.33 -6.09 17.46
CA SER A 370 -9.40 -7.19 17.74
C SER A 370 -10.05 -8.26 18.63
N ALA A 371 -10.63 -9.30 18.03
CA ALA A 371 -11.18 -10.43 18.79
C ALA A 371 -10.08 -11.19 19.54
N TRP A 372 -8.85 -11.20 19.02
CA TRP A 372 -7.69 -11.75 19.72
C TRP A 372 -7.45 -11.04 21.06
N TRP A 373 -7.47 -9.71 21.06
CA TRP A 373 -7.32 -8.92 22.28
C TRP A 373 -8.51 -9.08 23.22
N ALA A 374 -9.74 -9.00 22.69
CA ALA A 374 -10.96 -9.13 23.47
C ALA A 374 -11.01 -10.48 24.24
N ASN A 375 -10.65 -11.57 23.57
CA ASN A 375 -10.65 -12.91 24.15
C ASN A 375 -9.44 -13.18 25.06
N GLY A 376 -8.26 -12.64 24.72
CA GLY A 376 -7.02 -12.90 25.47
C GLY A 376 -6.85 -12.02 26.71
N GLY A 377 -7.25 -10.75 26.62
CA GLY A 377 -7.03 -9.73 27.66
C GLY A 377 -8.23 -9.46 28.57
N GLY A 378 -9.43 -9.97 28.23
CA GLY A 378 -10.65 -9.80 29.03
C GLY A 378 -11.18 -8.36 29.12
N ALA A 379 -10.51 -7.39 28.49
CA ALA A 379 -10.82 -5.96 28.54
C ALA A 379 -11.91 -5.53 27.54
N GLY A 380 -12.43 -6.45 26.73
CA GLY A 380 -13.36 -6.15 25.64
C GLY A 380 -12.68 -5.49 24.43
N ASP A 381 -13.48 -5.08 23.46
CA ASP A 381 -13.08 -4.32 22.27
C ASP A 381 -13.76 -2.94 22.29
N SER A 382 -13.04 -1.89 21.86
CA SER A 382 -13.57 -0.53 21.82
C SER A 382 -14.17 -0.23 20.44
N GLN A 383 -15.14 0.69 20.36
CA GLN A 383 -15.73 1.06 19.08
C GLN A 383 -14.75 1.89 18.25
N PRO A 384 -14.55 1.59 16.95
CA PRO A 384 -13.74 2.43 16.08
C PRO A 384 -14.22 3.87 16.06
N GLY A 385 -13.29 4.80 15.88
CA GLY A 385 -13.61 6.22 15.83
C GLY A 385 -12.45 7.07 15.34
N LEU A 386 -12.76 8.32 15.03
CA LEU A 386 -11.79 9.31 14.58
C LEU A 386 -11.67 10.41 15.64
N LEU A 387 -10.45 10.63 16.12
CA LEU A 387 -10.16 11.73 17.03
C LEU A 387 -9.87 13.01 16.23
N THR A 388 -10.50 14.11 16.61
CA THR A 388 -10.19 15.45 16.11
C THR A 388 -10.27 16.50 17.22
N PHE A 389 -9.48 17.55 17.10
CA PHE A 389 -9.53 18.72 17.97
C PHE A 389 -8.99 19.95 17.22
N THR A 390 -9.05 21.12 17.83
CA THR A 390 -8.43 22.34 17.31
C THR A 390 -7.35 22.84 18.25
N VAL A 391 -6.37 23.58 17.72
CA VAL A 391 -5.33 24.27 18.48
C VAL A 391 -5.28 25.72 18.03
N ASP A 392 -5.19 26.66 18.96
CA ASP A 392 -5.12 28.10 18.67
C ASP A 392 -3.70 28.69 18.82
N ASP A 393 -3.57 30.00 18.62
CA ASP A 393 -2.31 30.73 18.72
C ASP A 393 -1.74 30.82 20.15
N ALA A 394 -2.58 30.63 21.18
CA ALA A 394 -2.13 30.51 22.56
C ALA A 394 -1.55 29.12 22.85
N GLY A 395 -1.85 28.13 22.01
CA GLY A 395 -1.49 26.73 22.19
C GLY A 395 -2.53 25.93 22.95
N ASP A 396 -3.71 26.51 23.17
CA ASP A 396 -4.81 25.85 23.85
C ASP A 396 -5.55 24.96 22.85
N TRP A 397 -5.98 23.79 23.32
CA TRP A 397 -6.78 22.87 22.52
C TRP A 397 -8.26 23.00 22.86
N ALA A 398 -9.11 22.89 21.85
CA ALA A 398 -10.57 22.98 21.97
C ALA A 398 -11.24 22.05 20.94
N ASP A 399 -12.58 22.07 20.90
CA ASP A 399 -13.38 21.32 19.92
C ASP A 399 -12.97 19.82 19.83
N PHE A 400 -12.61 19.24 20.98
CA PHE A 400 -12.17 17.86 21.09
C PHE A 400 -13.37 16.93 20.90
N GLU A 401 -13.32 16.15 19.83
CA GLU A 401 -14.40 15.25 19.45
C GLU A 401 -13.86 13.86 19.09
N LEU A 402 -14.60 12.85 19.56
CA LEU A 402 -14.50 11.48 19.08
C LEU A 402 -15.67 11.24 18.11
N ILE A 403 -15.37 11.27 16.81
CA ILE A 403 -16.36 10.96 15.77
C ILE A 403 -16.50 9.45 15.70
N ARG A 404 -17.74 8.95 15.78
CA ARG A 404 -18.06 7.52 15.70
C ARG A 404 -19.05 7.24 14.59
N ASP A 405 -18.94 6.05 14.03
CA ASP A 405 -20.01 5.51 13.22
C ASP A 405 -21.15 5.07 14.15
N THR A 406 -22.25 5.82 14.11
CA THR A 406 -23.44 5.56 14.93
C THR A 406 -24.49 4.75 14.19
N ARG A 407 -24.23 4.42 12.91
CA ARG A 407 -25.10 3.54 12.13
C ARG A 407 -25.06 2.16 12.78
N ARG A 408 -26.21 1.70 13.28
CA ARG A 408 -26.34 0.33 13.76
C ARG A 408 -26.28 -0.59 12.54
N PRO A 409 -25.60 -1.76 12.61
CA PRO A 409 -25.77 -2.76 11.58
C PRO A 409 -27.26 -3.05 11.47
N GLU A 410 -27.82 -2.98 10.26
CA GLU A 410 -29.19 -3.42 10.03
C GLU A 410 -29.26 -4.85 10.57
N THR A 411 -30.11 -5.04 11.57
CA THR A 411 -30.46 -6.39 12.02
C THR A 411 -31.15 -7.02 10.82
N GLY A 412 -30.41 -7.82 10.05
CA GLY A 412 -31.00 -8.71 9.07
C GLY A 412 -31.92 -9.65 9.82
N GLU A 413 -33.21 -9.30 9.88
CA GLU A 413 -34.23 -10.28 10.19
C GLU A 413 -34.14 -11.35 9.10
N ALA A 414 -33.87 -12.56 9.57
CA ALA A 414 -33.97 -13.76 8.77
C ALA A 414 -35.37 -13.81 8.13
N ALA A 415 -35.39 -13.99 6.81
CA ALA A 415 -36.52 -14.56 6.10
C ALA A 415 -36.15 -15.97 5.64
#